data_AF-A0A8E0RUJ8-F1
#
_entry.id   AF-A0A8E0RUJ8-F1
#
_cell.length_a   1.000
_cell.length_b   1.000
_cell.length_c   1.000
_cell.angle_alpha   90.00
_cell.angle_beta   90.00
_cell.angle_gamma   90.00
#
_symmetry.space_group_name_H-M   'P 1'
#
loop_
_entity.id
_entity.type
_entity.pdbx_description
1 polymer ?
#
loop_
_entity_poly.entity_id
_entity_poly.type
_entity_poly.pdbx_seq_one_letter_code
_entity_poly.pdbx_strand_id
1 'polypeptide(L)'
;MPCVHCKAALVDLQNKVILAPMVRISHHPMRLLALRYGADYVFSEVRLRFIGYITCIRLSPFQELIDQRVIRSKRVVNDDLHTIDFLLPDGTVTFRTSSEERGRVIAQLGTAKAKTALEAARLL
;
A
#
# COMPACT_ATOMS: atom_id res chain seq x y z
N MET A 1 -11.43 -5.59 -33.86
CA MET A 1 -10.41 -4.54 -33.64
C MET A 1 -10.45 -4.13 -32.18
N PRO A 2 -9.51 -4.56 -31.32
CA PRO A 2 -9.46 -4.11 -29.93
C PRO A 2 -8.56 -2.86 -29.79
N CYS A 3 -9.00 -1.98 -28.90
CA CYS A 3 -8.57 -0.59 -28.78
C CYS A 3 -7.17 -0.42 -28.17
N VAL A 4 -6.45 0.56 -28.73
CA VAL A 4 -5.12 1.07 -28.35
C VAL A 4 -5.25 2.01 -27.13
N HIS A 5 -4.23 2.04 -26.25
CA HIS A 5 -4.00 3.00 -25.15
C HIS A 5 -4.54 2.71 -23.72
N CYS A 6 -4.12 1.59 -23.14
CA CYS A 6 -3.76 1.55 -21.72
C CYS A 6 -2.36 0.93 -21.60
N LYS A 7 -1.29 1.75 -21.56
CA LYS A 7 0.02 1.26 -21.09
C LYS A 7 -0.07 1.05 -19.58
N ALA A 8 -0.76 -0.01 -19.15
CA ALA A 8 -0.50 -0.60 -17.86
C ALA A 8 0.97 -1.04 -17.90
N ALA A 9 1.78 -0.60 -16.94
CA ALA A 9 3.12 -1.16 -16.78
C ALA A 9 2.95 -2.68 -16.65
N LEU A 10 3.41 -3.41 -17.66
CA LEU A 10 3.21 -4.85 -17.74
C LEU A 10 4.16 -5.47 -16.72
N VAL A 11 3.62 -5.76 -15.52
CA VAL A 11 4.35 -6.44 -14.46
C VAL A 11 4.44 -7.90 -14.84
N ASP A 12 5.60 -8.32 -15.34
CA ASP A 12 5.91 -9.73 -15.56
C ASP A 12 6.29 -10.38 -14.23
N LEU A 13 5.47 -11.34 -13.78
CA LEU A 13 5.62 -12.06 -12.51
C LEU A 13 6.24 -13.46 -12.70
N GLN A 14 6.61 -13.86 -13.92
CA GLN A 14 7.15 -15.19 -14.19
C GLN A 14 8.61 -15.32 -13.77
N ASN A 15 8.92 -16.34 -12.95
CA ASN A 15 10.27 -16.64 -12.45
C ASN A 15 10.94 -15.47 -11.69
N LYS A 16 10.16 -14.74 -10.88
CA LYS A 16 10.61 -13.56 -10.14
C LYS A 16 10.70 -13.83 -8.65
N VAL A 17 11.66 -13.20 -7.99
CA VAL A 17 11.79 -13.24 -6.53
C VAL A 17 10.98 -12.10 -5.94
N ILE A 18 9.94 -12.43 -5.18
CA ILE A 18 8.96 -11.46 -4.72
C ILE A 18 8.87 -11.47 -3.19
N LEU A 19 8.97 -10.29 -2.57
CA LEU A 19 8.72 -10.14 -1.15
C LEU A 19 7.21 -10.18 -0.87
N ALA A 20 6.75 -11.18 -0.12
CA ALA A 20 5.36 -11.33 0.28
C ALA A 20 4.85 -10.16 1.16
N PRO A 21 3.54 -9.84 1.12
CA PRO A 21 2.96 -8.83 1.99
C PRO A 21 2.90 -9.32 3.44
N MET A 22 3.64 -8.65 4.33
CA MET A 22 3.62 -8.93 5.77
C MET A 22 3.16 -7.69 6.53
N VAL A 23 2.11 -7.85 7.34
CA VAL A 23 1.56 -6.77 8.17
C VAL A 23 2.64 -6.32 9.16
N ARG A 24 2.86 -5.00 9.28
CA ARG A 24 3.84 -4.38 10.20
C ARG A 24 5.31 -4.63 9.88
N ILE A 25 5.66 -5.56 8.99
CA ILE A 25 7.05 -5.84 8.58
C ILE A 25 7.38 -5.14 7.26
N SER A 26 6.49 -5.19 6.28
CA SER A 26 6.72 -4.66 4.92
C SER A 26 6.56 -3.13 4.81
N HIS A 27 7.11 -2.40 5.79
CA HIS A 27 7.28 -0.95 5.72
C HIS A 27 8.38 -0.58 4.71
N HIS A 28 8.45 0.71 4.36
CA HIS A 28 9.40 1.26 3.40
C HIS A 28 10.87 0.76 3.53
N PRO A 29 11.51 0.77 4.73
CA PRO A 29 12.89 0.31 4.85
C PRO A 29 13.07 -1.18 4.53
N MET A 30 12.12 -2.03 4.91
CA MET A 30 12.20 -3.48 4.64
C MET A 30 12.08 -3.78 3.15
N ARG A 31 11.24 -3.02 2.44
CA ARG A 31 11.09 -3.16 0.99
C ARG A 31 12.36 -2.72 0.25
N LEU A 32 12.94 -1.58 0.63
CA LEU A 32 14.23 -1.16 0.07
C LEU A 32 15.34 -2.18 0.33
N LEU A 33 15.36 -2.75 1.53
CA LEU A 33 16.32 -3.79 1.88
C LEU A 33 16.14 -5.04 1.00
N ALA A 34 14.91 -5.50 0.80
CA ALA A 34 14.62 -6.63 -0.08
C ALA A 34 15.05 -6.37 -1.53
N LEU A 35 14.82 -5.15 -2.05
CA LEU A 35 15.29 -4.75 -3.37
C LEU A 35 16.83 -4.79 -3.47
N ARG A 36 17.54 -4.37 -2.42
CA ARG A 36 19.01 -4.42 -2.35
C ARG A 36 19.56 -5.84 -2.31
N TYR A 37 18.81 -6.78 -1.73
CA TYR A 37 19.16 -8.21 -1.71
C TYR A 37 18.72 -8.98 -2.97
N GLY A 38 18.18 -8.30 -3.99
CA GLY A 38 17.85 -8.91 -5.28
C GLY A 38 16.40 -9.36 -5.45
N ALA A 39 15.46 -8.84 -4.65
CA ALA A 39 14.05 -9.00 -4.97
C ALA A 39 13.68 -8.20 -6.23
N ASP A 40 12.94 -8.82 -7.15
CA ASP A 40 12.41 -8.15 -8.35
C ASP A 40 11.23 -7.24 -8.00
N TYR A 41 10.33 -7.73 -7.15
CA TYR A 41 9.13 -7.01 -6.72
C TYR A 41 8.93 -7.08 -5.22
N VAL A 42 8.31 -6.04 -4.68
CA VAL A 42 8.05 -5.91 -3.25
C VAL A 42 6.60 -5.54 -3.00
N PHE A 43 5.90 -6.36 -2.22
CA PHE A 43 4.55 -5.99 -1.79
C PHE A 43 4.60 -5.01 -0.61
N SER A 44 3.74 -4.00 -0.66
CA SER A 44 3.51 -3.10 0.47
C SER A 44 2.78 -3.82 1.61
N GLU A 45 2.93 -3.30 2.83
CA GLU A 45 2.15 -3.81 3.95
C GLU A 45 0.64 -3.65 3.75
N VAL A 46 -0.12 -4.56 4.36
CA VAL A 46 -1.57 -4.50 4.55
C VAL A 46 -1.82 -4.01 5.96
N ARG A 47 -2.07 -2.71 6.14
CA ARG A 47 -2.36 -2.18 7.48
C ARG A 47 -3.86 -2.30 7.79
N LEU A 48 -4.28 -3.47 8.28
CA LEU A 48 -5.55 -3.62 8.98
C LEU A 48 -5.41 -2.99 10.36
N ARG A 49 -6.18 -1.94 10.66
CA ARG A 49 -6.31 -1.48 12.04
C ARG A 49 -7.30 -2.41 12.73
N PHE A 50 -6.80 -3.37 13.49
CA PHE A 50 -7.58 -4.01 14.54
C PHE A 50 -7.59 -3.04 15.73
N ILE A 51 -8.61 -2.17 15.82
CA ILE A 51 -8.87 -1.47 17.08
C ILE A 51 -9.67 -2.45 17.93
N GLY A 52 -8.98 -3.21 18.78
CA GLY A 52 -9.63 -4.11 19.72
C GLY A 52 -8.68 -5.14 20.30
N TYR A 53 -7.87 -4.73 21.28
CA TYR A 53 -7.36 -5.70 22.26
C TYR A 53 -8.35 -5.77 23.42
N ILE A 54 -8.82 -7.00 23.69
CA ILE A 54 -9.18 -7.52 25.01
C ILE A 54 -10.07 -6.58 25.82
N THR A 55 -11.38 -6.63 25.58
CA THR A 55 -12.42 -6.62 26.63
C THR A 55 -13.77 -6.87 25.97
N CYS A 56 -14.41 -7.95 26.37
CA CYS A 56 -15.80 -8.23 26.08
C CYS A 56 -16.64 -7.10 26.68
N ILE A 57 -17.21 -6.21 25.86
CA ILE A 57 -18.50 -5.51 26.01
C ILE A 57 -18.57 -4.45 24.89
N ARG A 58 -19.44 -4.72 23.92
CA ARG A 58 -20.06 -3.79 22.97
C ARG A 58 -19.14 -2.70 22.36
N LEU A 59 -18.26 -3.08 21.43
CA LEU A 59 -17.71 -2.18 20.43
C LEU A 59 -17.75 -2.88 19.07
N SER A 60 -18.42 -2.26 18.10
CA SER A 60 -18.45 -2.68 16.71
C SER A 60 -17.00 -3.01 16.28
N PRO A 61 -16.69 -4.21 15.75
CA PRO A 61 -15.39 -4.46 15.13
C PRO A 61 -15.35 -3.58 13.88
N PHE A 62 -14.88 -2.35 14.02
CA PHE A 62 -14.64 -1.47 12.89
C PHE A 62 -13.35 -1.93 12.27
N GLN A 63 -13.44 -3.04 11.54
CA GLN A 63 -12.40 -3.50 10.63
C GLN A 63 -12.27 -2.37 9.59
N GLU A 64 -11.35 -1.42 9.82
CA GLU A 64 -11.06 -0.40 8.82
C GLU A 64 -10.41 -1.12 7.64
N LEU A 65 -11.23 -1.41 6.62
CA LEU A 65 -10.73 -1.83 5.32
C LEU A 65 -9.75 -0.76 4.82
N ILE A 66 -8.60 -1.23 4.31
CA ILE A 66 -7.44 -0.39 3.97
C ILE A 66 -7.83 0.75 3.02
N ASP A 67 -8.79 0.51 2.12
CA ASP A 67 -9.28 1.49 1.16
C ASP A 67 -9.77 2.78 1.82
N GLN A 68 -10.52 2.69 2.92
CA GLN A 68 -11.05 3.90 3.58
C GLN A 68 -9.95 4.75 4.20
N ARG A 69 -8.86 4.12 4.66
CA ARG A 69 -7.71 4.84 5.20
C ARG A 69 -6.91 5.52 4.08
N VAL A 70 -6.77 4.87 2.92
CA VAL A 70 -6.13 5.45 1.74
C VAL A 70 -6.95 6.63 1.20
N ILE A 71 -8.28 6.50 1.10
CA ILE A 71 -9.17 7.56 0.63
C ILE A 71 -9.15 8.80 1.55
N ARG A 72 -9.06 8.58 2.86
CA ARG A 72 -8.92 9.68 3.84
C ARG A 72 -7.52 10.27 3.88
N SER A 73 -6.52 9.58 3.32
CA SER A 73 -5.14 10.04 3.36
C SER A 73 -4.87 11.10 2.30
N LYS A 74 -3.99 12.03 2.63
CA LYS A 74 -3.49 13.05 1.70
C LYS A 74 -2.08 12.65 1.27
N ARG A 75 -1.85 12.68 -0.04
CA ARG A 75 -0.51 12.53 -0.61
C ARG A 75 0.28 13.81 -0.37
N VAL A 76 1.39 13.70 0.36
CA VAL A 76 2.32 14.79 0.66
C VAL A 76 3.69 14.39 0.15
N VAL A 77 4.31 15.27 -0.63
CA VAL A 77 5.68 15.09 -1.08
C VAL A 77 6.58 15.68 -0.01
N ASN A 78 7.53 14.89 0.48
CA ASN A 78 8.50 15.30 1.47
C ASN A 78 9.86 15.47 0.79
N ASP A 79 10.28 16.73 0.65
CA ASP A 79 11.52 17.08 -0.05
C ASP A 79 12.77 16.69 0.74
N ASP A 80 12.72 16.71 2.08
CA ASP A 80 13.86 16.36 2.94
C ASP A 80 14.23 14.87 2.86
N LEU A 81 13.22 14.01 2.73
CA LEU A 81 13.38 12.55 2.67
C LEU A 81 13.34 12.01 1.24
N HIS A 82 13.02 12.85 0.25
CA HIS A 82 12.70 12.43 -1.12
C HIS A 82 11.66 11.30 -1.18
N THR A 83 10.68 11.34 -0.27
CA THR A 83 9.60 10.35 -0.21
C THR A 83 8.24 10.98 -0.48
N ILE A 84 7.31 10.14 -0.92
CA ILE A 84 5.89 10.45 -1.03
C ILE A 84 5.20 9.75 0.13
N ASP A 85 4.59 10.55 1.00
CA ASP A 85 3.92 10.09 2.21
C ASP A 85 2.40 10.25 2.07
N PHE A 86 1.66 9.23 2.46
CA PHE A 86 0.22 9.23 2.55
C PHE A 86 -0.17 9.42 4.01
N LEU A 87 -0.55 10.65 4.36
CA LEU A 87 -0.82 11.07 5.74
C LEU A 87 -2.33 11.07 6.01
N LEU A 88 -2.74 10.53 7.15
CA LEU A 88 -4.09 10.79 7.66
C LEU A 88 -4.20 12.21 8.23
N PRO A 89 -5.43 12.71 8.42
CA PRO A 89 -5.67 13.95 9.16
C PRO A 89 -5.00 13.97 10.55
N ASP A 90 -4.90 12.80 11.19
CA ASP A 90 -4.25 12.62 12.50
C ASP A 90 -2.70 12.67 12.46
N GLY A 91 -2.10 12.92 11.30
CA GLY A 91 -0.63 12.94 11.11
C GLY A 91 0.03 11.55 11.03
N THR A 92 -0.74 10.47 11.13
CA THR A 92 -0.22 9.10 10.98
C THR A 92 0.09 8.80 9.51
N VAL A 93 1.32 8.36 9.21
CA VAL A 93 1.73 7.87 7.89
C VAL A 93 1.11 6.50 7.65
N THR A 94 0.26 6.37 6.62
CA THR A 94 -0.34 5.09 6.20
C THR A 94 0.51 4.35 5.20
N PHE A 95 1.06 5.07 4.23
CA PHE A 95 1.94 4.50 3.21
C PHE A 95 3.04 5.52 2.89
N ARG A 96 4.25 5.04 2.68
CA ARG A 96 5.41 5.83 2.29
C ARG A 96 6.07 5.13 1.13
N THR A 97 6.38 5.87 0.07
CA THR A 97 7.08 5.36 -1.11
C THR A 97 8.21 6.29 -1.52
N SER A 98 9.25 5.77 -2.17
CA SER A 98 10.37 6.53 -2.70
C SER A 98 10.56 6.29 -4.19
N SER A 99 11.43 7.07 -4.83
CA SER A 99 11.84 6.84 -6.22
C SER A 99 12.56 5.50 -6.43
N GLU A 100 13.25 4.94 -5.43
CA GLU A 100 14.03 3.70 -5.57
C GLU A 100 13.15 2.46 -5.83
N GLU A 101 11.93 2.43 -5.28
CA GLU A 101 11.00 1.30 -5.44
C GLU A 101 9.96 1.50 -6.55
N ARG A 102 10.05 2.63 -7.28
CA ARG A 102 9.10 2.99 -8.34
C ARG A 102 9.11 1.95 -9.46
N GLY A 103 7.95 1.37 -9.74
CA GLY A 103 7.78 0.31 -10.74
C GLY A 103 8.06 -1.11 -10.25
N ARG A 104 8.49 -1.29 -9.00
CA ARG A 104 8.69 -2.61 -8.37
C ARG A 104 7.80 -2.84 -7.15
N VAL A 105 7.27 -1.76 -6.56
CA VAL A 105 6.32 -1.84 -5.45
C VAL A 105 4.93 -2.19 -5.93
N ILE A 106 4.32 -3.21 -5.31
CA ILE A 106 2.95 -3.64 -5.55
C ILE A 106 2.13 -3.33 -4.30
N ALA A 107 1.15 -2.44 -4.44
CA ALA A 107 0.29 -2.06 -3.33
C ALA A 107 -0.87 -3.04 -3.16
N GLN A 108 -0.95 -3.71 -2.00
CA GLN A 108 -2.08 -4.61 -1.71
C GLN A 108 -3.23 -3.84 -1.05
N LEU A 109 -4.41 -3.93 -1.66
CA LEU A 109 -5.65 -3.33 -1.15
C LEU A 109 -6.61 -4.42 -0.68
N GLY A 110 -7.15 -4.26 0.53
CA GLY A 110 -8.16 -5.15 1.09
C GLY A 110 -9.51 -4.44 1.08
N THR A 111 -10.36 -4.82 0.11
CA THR A 111 -11.66 -4.17 -0.14
C THR A 111 -12.85 -5.13 -0.07
N ALA A 112 -14.00 -4.64 0.37
CA ALA A 112 -15.29 -5.33 0.29
C ALA A 112 -16.25 -4.68 -0.71
N LYS A 113 -15.85 -3.57 -1.37
CA LYS A 113 -16.68 -2.81 -2.31
C LYS A 113 -15.87 -2.37 -3.52
N ALA A 114 -16.27 -2.84 -4.71
CA ALA A 114 -15.56 -2.54 -5.97
C ALA A 114 -15.39 -1.05 -6.27
N LYS A 115 -16.39 -0.21 -5.95
CA LYS A 115 -16.31 1.25 -6.17
C LYS A 115 -15.20 1.90 -5.34
N THR A 116 -15.15 1.56 -4.05
CA THR A 116 -14.15 2.07 -3.10
C THR A 116 -12.75 1.58 -3.45
N ALA A 117 -12.63 0.34 -3.95
CA ALA A 117 -11.38 -0.20 -4.45
C ALA A 117 -10.80 0.62 -5.61
N LEU A 118 -11.65 1.02 -6.57
CA LEU A 118 -11.23 1.83 -7.71
C LEU A 118 -10.81 3.24 -7.29
N GLU A 119 -11.53 3.85 -6.34
CA GLU A 119 -11.16 5.16 -5.79
C GLU A 119 -9.81 5.10 -5.08
N ALA A 120 -9.58 4.11 -4.23
CA ALA A 120 -8.29 3.91 -3.56
C ALA A 120 -7.17 3.64 -4.56
N ALA A 121 -7.41 2.82 -5.58
CA ALA A 121 -6.44 2.53 -6.64
C ALA A 121 -6.10 3.73 -7.52
N ARG A 122 -6.97 4.74 -7.60
CA ARG A 122 -6.69 6.01 -8.33
C ARG A 122 -5.85 7.00 -7.51
N LEU A 123 -5.85 6.86 -6.18
CA LEU A 123 -5.10 7.74 -5.29
C LEU A 123 -3.65 7.30 -5.08
N LEU A 124 -3.38 6.01 -5.23
CA LEU A 124 -2.05 5.40 -5.16
C LEU A 124 -1.31 5.51 -6.49
#